data_AF-A0A1Q5XET7-F1
#
_entry.id   AF-A0A1Q5XET7-F1
#
_cell.length_a   1.000
_cell.length_b   1.000
_cell.length_c   1.000
_cell.angle_alpha   90.00
_cell.angle_beta   90.00
_cell.angle_gamma   90.00
#
_symmetry.space_group_name_H-M   'P 1'
#
loop_
_entity.id
_entity.type
_entity.pdbx_description
1 polymer ?
#
loop_
_entity_poly.entity_id
_entity_poly.type
_entity_poly.pdbx_seq_one_letter_code
_entity_poly.pdbx_strand_id
1 'polypeptide(L)' 'MWQQDHAVSMKRRPNGWSVPYNDVRDIFADIQNSFRNNPEIMRIYREEGYAKVNDMLMEKIANKIGGIYSVFK' A
#
# COMPACT_ATOMS: atom_id res chain seq x y z
N MET A 1 12.83 17.96 15.81
CA MET A 1 13.10 17.18 14.59
C MET A 1 11.74 16.91 13.97
N TRP A 2 11.33 17.71 12.99
CA TRP A 2 10.01 17.60 12.38
C TRP A 2 10.03 16.39 11.44
N GLN A 3 9.13 15.43 11.66
CA GLN A 3 8.87 14.40 10.64
C GLN A 3 8.42 15.13 9.38
N GLN A 4 9.10 14.90 8.26
CA GLN A 4 8.57 15.28 6.96
C GLN A 4 7.28 14.47 6.76
N ASP A 5 6.15 15.16 6.68
CA ASP A 5 4.89 14.54 6.30
C ASP A 5 5.00 14.09 4.85
N HIS A 6 5.31 12.81 4.64
CA HIS A 6 5.31 12.19 3.32
C HIS A 6 3.86 12.14 2.82
N ALA A 7 3.51 13.07 1.92
CA ALA A 7 2.23 13.01 1.25
C ALA A 7 2.18 11.77 0.35
N VAL A 8 1.14 10.95 0.51
CA VAL A 8 0.90 9.77 -0.33
C VAL A 8 -0.29 10.02 -1.25
N SER A 9 -0.25 9.48 -2.47
CA SER A 9 -1.40 9.54 -3.38
C SER A 9 -1.66 8.22 -4.08
N MET A 10 -2.94 7.97 -4.36
CA MET A 10 -3.44 6.84 -5.15
C MET A 10 -4.23 7.39 -6.32
N LYS A 11 -3.80 7.07 -7.55
CA LYS A 11 -4.51 7.44 -8.78
C LYS A 11 -4.96 6.20 -9.53
N ARG A 12 -6.00 6.33 -10.35
CA ARG A 12 -6.38 5.31 -11.31
C ARG A 12 -5.33 5.25 -12.42
N ARG A 13 -5.08 4.06 -12.98
CA ARG A 13 -4.40 3.92 -14.27
C ARG A 13 -5.28 4.50 -15.40
N PRO A 14 -4.74 4.73 -16.61
CA PRO A 14 -5.51 5.25 -17.74
C PRO A 14 -6.75 4.42 -18.09
N ASN A 15 -6.74 3.12 -17.82
CA ASN A 15 -7.87 2.20 -18.01
C ASN A 15 -8.86 2.17 -16.83
N GLY A 16 -8.68 3.03 -15.83
CA GLY A 16 -9.53 3.06 -14.63
C GLY A 16 -9.12 2.02 -13.58
N TRP A 17 -10.04 1.70 -12.67
CA TRP A 17 -9.86 0.58 -11.74
C TRP A 17 -10.06 -0.74 -12.47
N SER A 18 -9.27 -1.75 -12.11
CA SER A 18 -9.42 -3.11 -12.65
C SER A 18 -10.43 -3.95 -11.88
N VAL A 19 -11.04 -3.39 -10.83
CA VAL A 19 -11.96 -4.08 -9.92
C VAL A 19 -13.21 -3.23 -9.64
N PRO A 20 -14.36 -3.85 -9.36
CA PRO A 20 -15.53 -3.17 -8.84
C PRO A 20 -15.23 -2.40 -7.55
N TYR A 21 -15.94 -1.28 -7.36
CA TYR A 21 -15.78 -0.45 -6.15
C TYR A 21 -16.01 -1.24 -4.85
N ASN A 22 -17.03 -2.11 -4.84
CA ASN A 22 -17.38 -2.89 -3.65
C ASN A 22 -16.26 -3.86 -3.23
N ASP A 23 -15.46 -4.32 -4.19
CA ASP A 23 -14.39 -5.28 -3.96
C ASP A 23 -13.13 -4.61 -3.38
N VAL A 24 -13.01 -3.28 -3.50
CA VAL A 24 -11.82 -2.54 -3.04
C VAL A 24 -11.62 -2.74 -1.54
N ARG A 25 -12.70 -2.65 -0.73
CA ARG A 25 -12.59 -2.83 0.73
C ARG A 25 -12.05 -4.21 1.08
N ASP A 26 -12.56 -5.24 0.43
CA ASP A 26 -12.19 -6.62 0.71
C ASP A 26 -10.75 -6.89 0.25
N ILE A 27 -10.34 -6.35 -0.90
CA ILE A 27 -8.94 -6.37 -1.37
C ILE A 27 -7.99 -5.70 -0.36
N PHE A 28 -8.37 -4.55 0.20
CA PHE A 28 -7.57 -3.88 1.23
C PHE A 28 -7.40 -4.80 2.45
N ALA A 29 -8.49 -5.37 2.96
CA ALA A 29 -8.47 -6.25 4.11
C ALA A 29 -7.62 -7.50 3.88
N ASP A 30 -7.77 -8.16 2.73
CA ASP A 30 -7.01 -9.35 2.36
C ASP A 30 -5.51 -9.07 2.30
N ILE A 31 -5.12 -7.96 1.67
CA ILE A 31 -3.70 -7.62 1.54
C ILE A 31 -3.13 -7.23 2.91
N GLN A 32 -3.84 -6.44 3.72
CA GLN A 32 -3.42 -6.12 5.08
C GLN A 32 -3.23 -7.38 5.94
N ASN A 33 -4.16 -8.33 5.85
CA ASN A 33 -4.05 -9.60 6.55
C ASN A 33 -2.84 -10.41 6.07
N SER A 34 -2.52 -10.36 4.77
CA SER A 34 -1.32 -11.01 4.21
C SER A 34 -0.01 -10.42 4.73
N PHE A 35 -0.02 -9.17 5.21
CA PHE A 35 1.17 -8.50 5.76
C PHE A 35 1.36 -8.79 7.25
N ARG A 36 0.27 -8.87 8.02
CA ARG A 36 0.31 -8.94 9.51
C ARG A 36 1.19 -10.06 10.07
N ASN A 37 1.22 -11.23 9.44
CA ASN A 37 1.96 -12.40 9.93
C ASN A 37 3.08 -12.85 8.97
N ASN A 38 3.46 -12.01 8.00
CA ASN A 38 4.51 -12.35 7.07
C ASN A 38 5.89 -12.12 7.72
N PRO A 39 6.75 -13.14 7.90
CA PRO A 39 8.04 -12.99 8.57
C PRO A 39 8.99 -12.00 7.88
N GLU A 40 8.92 -11.89 6.56
CA GLU A 40 9.73 -10.95 5.77
C GLU A 40 9.25 -9.51 6.01
N ILE A 41 7.93 -9.27 6.01
CA ILE A 41 7.38 -7.96 6.34
C ILE A 41 7.72 -7.55 7.77
N MET A 42 7.66 -8.48 8.72
CA MET A 42 8.05 -8.23 10.10
C MET A 42 9.56 -7.95 10.24
N ARG A 43 10.40 -8.56 9.40
CA ARG A 43 11.83 -8.24 9.32
C ARG A 43 12.05 -6.83 8.79
N ILE A 44 11.41 -6.48 7.66
CA ILE A 44 11.49 -5.14 7.05
C ILE A 44 10.96 -4.08 8.03
N TYR A 45 9.87 -4.34 8.74
CA TYR A 45 9.36 -3.45 9.77
C TYR A 45 10.41 -3.11 10.84
N ARG A 46 11.18 -4.11 11.29
CA ARG A 46 12.24 -3.90 12.29
C ARG A 46 13.45 -3.15 11.74
N GLU A 47 13.78 -3.35 10.47
CA GLU A 47 14.98 -2.79 9.83
C GLU A 47 14.75 -1.40 9.22
N GLU A 48 13.63 -1.19 8.54
CA GLU A 48 13.31 0.00 7.74
C GLU A 48 12.12 0.81 8.30
N GLY A 49 11.40 0.25 9.27
CA GLY A 49 10.31 0.94 9.96
C GLY A 49 8.95 0.86 9.27
N TYR A 50 7.96 1.49 9.91
CA TYR A 50 6.56 1.44 9.49
C TYR A 50 6.30 2.04 8.10
N ALA A 51 6.96 3.16 7.77
CA ALA A 51 6.73 3.88 6.52
C ALA A 51 7.01 2.99 5.29
N LYS A 52 8.13 2.25 5.31
CA LYS A 52 8.49 1.31 4.25
C LYS A 52 7.45 0.20 4.07
N VAL A 53 7.00 -0.40 5.17
CA VAL A 53 5.97 -1.44 5.14
C VAL A 53 4.65 -0.91 4.60
N ASN A 54 4.28 0.32 4.99
CA ASN A 54 3.08 0.97 4.49
C ASN A 54 3.19 1.25 2.99
N ASP A 55 4.34 1.69 2.48
CA ASP A 55 4.55 1.88 1.04
C ASP A 55 4.39 0.58 0.26
N MET A 56 4.99 -0.52 0.76
CA MET A 56 4.85 -1.85 0.15
C MET A 56 3.39 -2.33 0.14
N LEU A 57 2.66 -2.08 1.24
CA LEU A 57 1.24 -2.41 1.37
C LEU A 57 0.42 -1.65 0.32
N MET A 58 0.60 -0.33 0.26
CA MET A 58 -0.16 0.55 -0.63
C MET A 58 0.17 0.30 -2.10
N GLU A 59 1.43 0.00 -2.42
CA GLU A 59 1.85 -0.40 -3.77
C GLU A 59 1.20 -1.72 -4.20
N LYS A 60 1.16 -2.73 -3.31
CA LYS A 60 0.50 -4.00 -3.59
C LYS A 60 -1.00 -3.83 -3.82
N ILE A 61 -1.66 -2.99 -3.02
CA ILE A 61 -3.06 -2.62 -3.19
C ILE A 61 -3.25 -1.92 -4.54
N ALA A 62 -2.44 -0.90 -4.86
CA ALA A 62 -2.49 -0.19 -6.13
C ALA A 62 -2.41 -1.15 -7.31
N ASN A 63 -1.43 -2.05 -7.31
CA ASN A 63 -1.27 -3.04 -8.37
C ASN A 63 -2.50 -3.94 -8.52
N LYS A 64 -3.15 -4.32 -7.41
CA LYS A 64 -4.33 -5.18 -7.42
C LYS A 64 -5.59 -4.47 -7.93
N ILE A 65 -5.78 -3.20 -7.58
CA ILE A 65 -6.98 -2.44 -7.95
C ILE A 65 -6.86 -1.70 -9.31
N GLY A 66 -5.70 -1.78 -9.98
CA GLY A 66 -5.45 -1.03 -11.20
C GLY A 66 -5.09 0.44 -10.93
N GLY A 67 -4.49 0.70 -9.78
CA GLY A 67 -4.00 2.00 -9.35
C GLY A 67 -2.53 2.26 -9.65
N ILE A 68 -2.12 3.48 -9.32
CA ILE A 68 -0.76 3.97 -9.27
C ILE A 68 -0.60 4.59 -7.89
N TYR A 69 0.26 3.99 -7.07
CA TYR A 69 0.71 4.56 -5.81
C TYR A 69 1.91 5.47 -6.05
N SER A 70 1.97 6.60 -5.36
CA SER A 70 3.11 7.51 -5.43
C SER A 70 3.38 8.14 -4.08
N VAL A 71 4.65 8.16 -3.70
CA VAL A 71 5.16 8.83 -2.49
C VAL A 71 5.82 10.14 -2.94
N PHE A 72 5.35 11.26 -2.43
CA PHE A 72 6.02 12.54 -2.63
C PHE A 72 7.14 12.68 -1.59
N LYS A 73 8.37 12.88 -2.09
CA LYS A 73 9.57 13.13 -1.29
C LYS A 73 9.86 14.62 -1.21
#